data_AF-A0A7R9G629-F1
#
_entry.id   AF-A0A7R9G629-F1
#
_cell.length_a   1.000
_cell.length_b   1.000
_cell.length_c   1.000
_cell.angle_alpha   90.00
_cell.angle_beta   90.00
_cell.angle_gamma   90.00
#
_symmetry.space_group_name_H-M   'P 1'
#
loop_
_entity.id
_entity.type
_entity.pdbx_description
1 polymer ?
#
loop_
_entity_poly.entity_id
_entity_poly.type
_entity_poly.pdbx_seq_one_letter_code
_entity_poly.pdbx_strand_id
1 'polypeptide(L)'
;MYRVTVDVSSPHDTFLDMSSWGKGNVFVNGFNVGRYFPAAGPAKTLYIPAPLLNAGTNEILVFELFTPASQLVFRETPILG
;
A
#
# COMPACT_ATOMS: atom_id res chain seq x y z
N MET A 1 4.14 -4.29 -12.82
CA MET A 1 2.83 -4.25 -12.13
C MET A 1 2.70 -5.53 -11.33
N TYR A 2 2.37 -5.43 -10.04
CA TYR A 2 2.23 -6.56 -9.13
C TYR A 2 0.79 -6.62 -8.64
N ARG A 3 0.24 -7.83 -8.53
CA ARG A 3 -1.09 -8.10 -7.97
C ARG A 3 -0.95 -9.03 -6.78
N VAL A 4 -1.52 -8.63 -5.66
CA VAL A 4 -1.53 -9.41 -4.43
C VAL A 4 -2.95 -9.45 -3.90
N THR A 5 -3.34 -10.61 -3.39
CA THR A 5 -4.61 -10.80 -2.72
C THR A 5 -4.35 -10.97 -1.24
N VAL A 6 -5.06 -10.21 -0.40
CA VAL A 6 -4.98 -10.31 1.06
C VAL A 6 -6.34 -10.61 1.64
N ASP A 7 -6.40 -11.44 2.68
CA ASP A 7 -7.63 -11.76 3.40
C ASP A 7 -7.69 -10.92 4.70
N VAL A 8 -8.79 -10.21 4.91
CA VAL A 8 -8.98 -9.27 6.01
C VAL A 8 -10.23 -9.65 6.79
N SER A 9 -10.08 -10.11 8.03
CA SER A 9 -11.23 -10.52 8.85
C SER A 9 -12.09 -9.34 9.31
N SER A 10 -11.46 -8.24 9.72
CA SER A 10 -12.11 -7.02 10.20
C SER A 10 -11.44 -5.79 9.61
N PRO A 11 -12.03 -5.16 8.58
CA PRO A 11 -11.51 -3.92 7.99
C PRO A 11 -11.30 -2.83 9.04
N HIS A 12 -10.13 -2.20 9.00
CA HIS A 12 -9.78 -1.03 9.80
C HIS A 12 -8.79 -0.17 9.00
N ASP A 13 -8.64 1.07 9.45
CA ASP A 13 -7.68 2.00 8.89
C ASP A 13 -6.26 1.43 9.03
N THR A 14 -5.47 1.50 7.97
CA THR A 14 -4.11 0.94 7.97
C THR A 14 -3.19 1.75 7.07
N PHE A 15 -1.90 1.45 7.10
CA PHE A 15 -0.87 2.08 6.30
C PHE A 15 -0.06 1.03 5.54
N LEU A 16 0.08 1.19 4.23
CA LEU A 16 0.96 0.36 3.43
C LEU A 16 2.38 0.95 3.44
N ASP A 17 3.35 0.19 3.95
CA ASP A 17 4.76 0.55 4.04
C ASP A 17 5.45 0.36 2.69
N MET A 18 5.85 1.49 2.10
CA MET A 18 6.54 1.57 0.82
C MET A 18 8.02 1.89 0.98
N SER A 19 8.58 1.84 2.20
CA SER A 19 9.98 2.20 2.48
C SER A 19 11.01 1.38 1.69
N SER A 20 10.67 0.12 1.38
CA SER A 20 11.52 -0.82 0.64
C SER A 20 11.21 -0.87 -0.88
N TRP A 21 10.26 -0.05 -1.34
CA TRP A 21 9.86 0.04 -2.75
C TRP A 21 10.56 1.21 -3.45
N GLY A 22 10.51 1.27 -4.79
CA GLY A 22 11.13 2.32 -5.59
C GLY A 22 10.25 3.55 -5.73
N LYS A 23 9.45 3.61 -6.79
CA LYS A 23 8.48 4.68 -7.05
C LYS A 23 7.29 4.14 -7.82
N GLY A 24 6.09 4.57 -7.44
CA GLY A 24 4.92 4.06 -8.13
C GLY A 24 3.61 4.56 -7.59
N ASN A 25 2.54 3.84 -7.94
CA ASN A 25 1.19 4.03 -7.39
C ASN A 25 0.65 2.70 -6.85
N VAL A 26 -0.26 2.79 -5.88
CA VAL A 26 -0.96 1.62 -5.32
C VAL A 26 -2.45 1.78 -5.55
N PHE A 27 -3.11 0.67 -5.84
CA PHE A 27 -4.56 0.57 -5.90
C PHE A 27 -5.05 -0.49 -4.91
N VAL A 28 -6.15 -0.21 -4.21
CA VAL A 28 -6.83 -1.13 -3.30
C VAL A 28 -8.24 -1.31 -3.82
N ASN A 29 -8.62 -2.55 -4.18
CA ASN A 29 -9.93 -2.87 -4.75
C ASN A 29 -10.33 -1.94 -5.93
N GLY A 30 -9.36 -1.63 -6.80
CA GLY A 30 -9.56 -0.73 -7.94
C GLY A 30 -9.48 0.77 -7.64
N PHE A 31 -9.46 1.18 -6.37
CA PHE A 31 -9.29 2.58 -5.97
C PHE A 31 -7.81 2.97 -5.89
N ASN A 32 -7.41 4.06 -6.55
CA ASN A 32 -6.03 4.57 -6.48
C ASN A 32 -5.77 5.27 -5.13
N VAL A 33 -5.02 4.64 -4.23
CA VAL A 33 -4.65 5.21 -2.93
C VAL A 33 -3.51 6.22 -3.01
N GLY A 34 -2.83 6.30 -4.16
CA GLY A 34 -1.90 7.37 -4.47
C GLY A 34 -0.47 6.91 -4.77
N ARG A 35 0.42 7.90 -4.83
CA ARG A 35 1.82 7.76 -5.25
C ARG A 35 2.74 7.55 -4.06
N TYR A 36 3.62 6.57 -4.14
CA TYR A 36 4.79 6.46 -3.25
C TYR A 36 6.07 6.89 -3.97
N PHE A 37 6.92 7.58 -3.23
CA PHE A 37 8.32 7.78 -3.56
C PHE A 37 9.07 7.96 -2.22
N PRO A 38 9.44 6.83 -1.54
CA PRO A 38 10.52 6.86 -0.53
C PRO A 38 11.79 7.40 -1.22
N ALA A 39 13.00 7.43 -0.69
CA ALA A 39 14.12 8.17 -1.32
C ALA A 39 13.92 9.69 -1.58
N ALA A 40 12.82 10.18 -2.19
CA ALA A 40 12.56 11.59 -2.49
C ALA A 40 11.71 12.33 -1.43
N GLY A 41 10.71 11.67 -0.83
CA GLY A 41 9.80 12.29 0.14
C GLY A 41 9.99 11.75 1.56
N PRO A 42 9.59 12.53 2.60
CA PRO A 42 9.68 12.08 3.98
C PRO A 42 8.62 11.00 4.29
N ALA A 43 7.44 11.08 3.67
CA ALA A 43 6.42 10.04 3.75
C ALA A 43 6.87 8.73 3.06
N LYS A 44 6.84 7.62 3.81
CA LYS A 44 7.17 6.26 3.34
C LYS A 44 5.98 5.31 3.35
N THR A 45 4.82 5.76 3.82
CA THR A 45 3.59 4.96 3.89
C THR A 45 2.45 5.60 3.11
N LEU A 46 1.53 4.79 2.59
CA LEU A 46 0.25 5.22 2.04
C LEU A 46 -0.89 4.84 3.01
N TYR A 47 -1.74 5.80 3.37
CA TYR A 47 -2.93 5.53 4.18
C TYR A 47 -3.99 4.80 3.35
N ILE A 48 -4.55 3.75 3.94
CA ILE A 48 -5.65 2.96 3.38
C ILE A 48 -6.82 3.07 4.36
N PRO A 49 -7.85 3.87 4.04
CA PRO A 49 -9.08 3.94 4.82
C PRO A 49 -9.80 2.59 4.90
N ALA A 50 -10.36 2.26 6.06
CA ALA A 50 -11.16 1.05 6.26
C ALA A 50 -12.27 0.85 5.20
N PRO A 51 -12.98 1.89 4.72
CA PRO A 51 -14.02 1.72 3.70
C PRO A 51 -13.52 1.24 2.32
N LEU A 52 -12.21 1.29 2.06
CA LEU A 52 -11.64 0.71 0.84
C LEU A 52 -11.40 -0.80 0.96
N LEU A 53 -11.51 -1.37 2.15
CA LEU A 53 -11.27 -2.77 2.43
C LEU A 53 -12.60 -3.52 2.64
N ASN A 54 -12.69 -4.72 2.08
CA ASN A 54 -13.76 -5.67 2.31
C ASN A 54 -13.40 -6.61 3.46
N ALA A 55 -14.40 -7.10 4.19
CA ALA A 55 -14.22 -8.31 4.97
C ALA A 55 -14.02 -9.50 4.00
N GLY A 56 -12.97 -10.29 4.22
CA GLY A 56 -12.48 -11.32 3.32
C GLY A 56 -11.46 -10.79 2.31
N THR A 57 -11.66 -11.14 1.05
CA THR A 57 -10.66 -10.95 0.00
C THR A 57 -10.54 -9.51 -0.49
N ASN A 58 -9.31 -8.99 -0.54
CA ASN A 58 -8.96 -7.67 -1.05
C ASN A 58 -7.84 -7.76 -2.08
N GLU A 59 -7.97 -6.98 -3.15
CA GLU A 59 -6.94 -6.86 -4.17
C GLU A 59 -6.07 -5.64 -3.95
N ILE A 60 -4.77 -5.84 -3.93
CA ILE A 60 -3.76 -4.79 -3.93
C ILE A 60 -3.00 -4.85 -5.26
N LEU A 61 -3.01 -3.74 -5.99
CA LEU A 61 -2.20 -3.56 -7.20
C LEU A 61 -1.09 -2.56 -6.94
N VAL A 62 0.15 -2.93 -7.26
CA VAL A 62 1.29 -2.01 -7.19
C VAL A 62 1.86 -1.80 -8.58
N PHE A 63 1.81 -0.55 -9.03
CA PHE A 63 2.45 -0.10 -10.26
C PHE A 63 3.81 0.53 -9.92
N GLU A 64 4.86 -0.30 -9.90
CA GLU A 64 6.26 0.07 -9.63
C GLU A 64 7.01 0.43 -10.92
N LEU A 65 7.85 1.47 -10.85
CA LEU A 65 8.60 2.04 -11.97
C LEU A 65 10.11 1.76 -11.92
N PHE A 66 10.67 1.45 -10.75
CA PHE A 66 12.08 1.24 -10.52
C PHE A 66 12.35 -0.14 -9.88
N THR A 67 12.50 -0.19 -8.56
CA THR A 67 12.95 -1.38 -7.84
C THR A 67 11.81 -1.94 -6.99
N PRO A 68 11.31 -3.14 -7.28
CA PRO A 68 10.27 -3.76 -6.47
C PRO A 68 10.83 -4.27 -5.13
N ALA A 69 9.98 -4.28 -4.11
CA ALA A 69 10.24 -5.06 -2.89
C ALA A 69 9.76 -6.51 -3.07
N SER A 70 10.15 -7.38 -2.13
CA SER A 70 9.70 -8.79 -2.08
C SER A 70 8.36 -8.99 -1.38
N GLN A 71 7.85 -7.99 -0.66
CA GLN A 71 6.65 -8.10 0.16
C GLN A 71 5.89 -6.77 0.30
N LEU A 72 4.61 -6.88 0.63
CA LEU A 72 3.78 -5.79 1.12
C LEU A 72 3.69 -5.88 2.64
N VAL A 73 3.90 -4.76 3.33
CA VAL A 73 3.85 -4.69 4.79
C VAL A 73 2.80 -3.65 5.18
N PHE A 74 1.81 -4.07 5.96
CA PHE A 74 0.78 -3.20 6.51
C PHE A 74 1.15 -2.79 7.94
N ARG A 75 0.82 -1.56 8.34
CA ARG A 75 1.17 -0.98 9.63
C ARG A 75 -0.01 -0.26 10.25
N GLU A 76 -0.02 -0.19 11.58
CA GLU A 76 -0.97 0.61 12.37
C GLU A 76 -0.64 2.10 12.39
N THR A 77 0.62 2.47 12.12
CA THR A 77 1.11 3.85 12.20
C THR A 77 1.89 4.26 10.95
N PRO A 78 1.80 5.53 10.53
CA PRO A 78 2.50 6.02 9.35
C PRO A 78 3.99 6.23 9.62
N ILE A 79 4.79 6.23 8.54
CA ILE A 79 6.19 6.67 8.55
C ILE A 79 6.23 7.96 7.75
N LEU A 80 6.31 9.11 8.44
CA LEU A 80 6.24 10.43 7.81
C LEU A 80 7.58 11.15 7.66
N GLY A 81 8.67 10.57 8.17
CA GLY A 81 9.99 11.19 8.24
C GLY A 81 10.45 11.43 9.67
#